data_AF-A0A5C7Q8F1-F1
#
_entry.id   AF-A0A5C7Q8F1-F1
#
_cell.length_a   1.000
_cell.length_b   1.000
_cell.length_c   1.000
_cell.angle_alpha   90.00
_cell.angle_beta   90.00
_cell.angle_gamma   90.00
#
_symmetry.space_group_name_H-M   'P 1'
#
loop_
_entity.id
_entity.type
_entity.pdbx_description
1 polymer ?
#
loop_
_entity_poly.entity_id
_entity_poly.type
_entity_poly.pdbx_seq_one_letter_code
_entity_poly.pdbx_strand_id
1 'polypeptide(L)'
;MGSVVALDFVSKKMSKSPAGSETAMYTDLRTDTLYKVVGTTVLPQFSASALTATYKTGKVVLDSHPLFSWLRLEGPVTSAVVKIYGDGVLFHTTAAITGNTPVRIPARRFREWEIEAVSAGRITDITLASSSAELL
;
A
#
# COMPACT_ATOMS: atom_id res chain seq x y z
N MET A 1 -13.88 -22.80 19.58
CA MET A 1 -13.26 -21.52 19.99
C MET A 1 -12.48 -20.98 18.81
N GLY A 2 -12.85 -19.81 18.27
CA GLY A 2 -12.06 -19.16 17.23
C GLY A 2 -10.75 -18.66 17.82
N SER A 3 -9.63 -18.85 17.13
CA SER A 3 -8.34 -18.29 17.53
C SER A 3 -7.85 -17.32 16.47
N VAL A 4 -7.43 -16.12 16.87
CA VAL A 4 -6.77 -15.18 15.96
C VAL A 4 -5.34 -15.64 15.74
N VAL A 5 -5.01 -15.95 14.50
CA VAL A 5 -3.64 -16.23 14.08
C VAL A 5 -3.09 -14.98 13.41
N ALA A 6 -2.05 -14.40 13.98
CA ALA A 6 -1.29 -13.31 13.38
C ALA A 6 0.00 -13.86 12.77
N LEU A 7 0.29 -13.43 11.55
CA LEU A 7 1.58 -13.68 10.89
C LEU A 7 2.56 -12.59 11.32
N ASP A 8 3.65 -12.98 11.97
CA ASP A 8 4.79 -12.12 12.21
C ASP A 8 5.77 -12.28 11.05
N PHE A 9 5.87 -11.25 10.22
CA PHE A 9 6.74 -11.22 9.05
C PHE A 9 8.23 -11.05 9.39
N VAL A 10 8.56 -10.52 10.57
CA VAL A 10 9.95 -10.35 11.02
C VAL A 10 10.48 -11.68 11.56
N SER A 11 9.74 -12.30 12.48
CA SER A 11 10.14 -13.60 13.04
C SER A 11 9.78 -14.79 12.16
N LYS A 12 8.99 -14.56 11.08
CA LYS A 12 8.46 -15.58 10.16
C LYS A 12 7.69 -16.68 10.87
N LYS A 13 6.88 -16.29 11.87
CA LYS A 13 6.09 -17.21 12.70
C LYS A 13 4.62 -16.85 12.66
N MET A 14 3.80 -17.87 12.85
CA MET A 14 2.41 -17.68 13.23
C MET A 14 2.34 -17.57 14.75
N SER A 15 1.82 -16.45 15.24
CA SER A 15 1.45 -16.29 16.65
C SER A 15 -0.06 -16.42 16.79
N LYS A 16 -0.52 -17.14 17.81
CA LYS A 16 -1.91 -17.05 18.22
C LYS A 16 -2.03 -15.89 19.20
N SER A 17 -2.84 -14.89 18.86
CA SER A 17 -3.28 -13.94 19.87
C SER A 17 -4.20 -14.70 20.84
N PRO A 18 -4.10 -14.46 22.16
CA PRO A 18 -5.02 -15.04 23.13
C PRO A 18 -6.41 -14.44 22.91
N ALA A 19 -7.15 -15.03 21.97
CA ALA A 19 -8.57 -14.79 21.78
C ALA A 19 -9.30 -15.38 22.99
N GLY A 20 -9.65 -14.51 23.94
CA GLY A 20 -10.49 -14.86 25.08
C GLY A 20 -11.88 -14.28 24.84
N SER A 21 -12.87 -15.16 24.62
CA SER A 21 -14.32 -14.90 24.54
C SER A 21 -14.92 -14.40 23.22
N GLU A 22 -14.17 -14.31 22.13
CA GLU A 22 -14.73 -13.92 20.83
C GLU A 22 -15.61 -15.02 20.20
N THR A 23 -16.82 -14.65 19.75
CA THR A 23 -17.77 -15.59 19.11
C THR A 23 -17.70 -15.54 17.58
N ALA A 24 -17.32 -14.40 17.00
CA ALA A 24 -17.17 -14.20 15.56
C ALA A 24 -16.18 -13.08 15.25
N MET A 25 -15.70 -13.03 14.01
CA MET A 25 -14.82 -11.99 13.50
C MET A 25 -15.22 -11.55 12.09
N TYR A 26 -14.92 -10.31 11.75
CA TYR A 26 -15.23 -9.72 10.45
C TYR A 26 -14.11 -8.77 10.01
N THR A 27 -13.55 -8.99 8.83
CA THR A 27 -12.58 -8.07 8.22
C THR A 27 -13.32 -7.05 7.39
N ASP A 28 -13.32 -5.78 7.82
CA ASP A 28 -13.85 -4.70 7.00
C ASP A 28 -12.82 -4.22 5.98
N LEU A 29 -13.08 -4.49 4.71
CA LEU A 29 -12.22 -4.09 3.59
C LEU A 29 -12.17 -2.57 3.37
N ARG A 30 -13.12 -1.81 3.91
CA ARG A 30 -13.16 -0.35 3.74
C ARG A 30 -12.23 0.36 4.72
N THR A 31 -12.27 -0.05 5.98
CA THR A 31 -11.48 0.55 7.07
C THR A 31 -10.22 -0.24 7.39
N ASP A 32 -10.00 -1.37 6.71
CA ASP A 32 -8.93 -2.34 7.01
C ASP A 32 -8.94 -2.76 8.50
N THR A 33 -10.12 -2.72 9.12
CA THR A 33 -10.31 -2.99 10.54
C THR A 33 -10.84 -4.41 10.73
N LEU A 34 -10.11 -5.19 11.51
CA LEU A 34 -10.58 -6.49 11.98
C LEU A 34 -11.49 -6.29 13.19
N TYR A 35 -12.78 -6.59 13.03
CA TYR A 35 -13.76 -6.57 14.10
C TYR A 35 -13.91 -7.94 14.75
N LYS A 36 -14.23 -7.93 16.04
CA LYS A 36 -14.56 -9.11 16.84
C LYS A 36 -15.89 -8.92 17.56
N VAL A 37 -16.57 -10.05 17.81
CA VAL A 37 -17.80 -10.09 18.62
C VAL A 37 -17.50 -10.65 19.99
N VAL A 38 -17.71 -9.86 21.04
CA VAL A 38 -17.61 -10.28 22.44
C VAL A 38 -19.00 -10.18 23.07
N GLY A 39 -19.63 -11.33 23.37
CA GLY A 39 -21.03 -11.37 23.75
C GLY A 39 -21.93 -10.87 22.62
N THR A 40 -22.57 -9.72 22.82
CA THR A 40 -23.43 -9.05 21.82
C THR A 40 -22.79 -7.77 21.23
N THR A 41 -21.55 -7.46 21.60
CA THR A 41 -20.86 -6.21 21.22
C THR A 41 -19.84 -6.46 20.12
N VAL A 42 -19.82 -5.58 19.11
CA VAL A 42 -18.79 -5.54 18.06
C VAL A 42 -17.69 -4.55 18.47
N LEU A 43 -16.45 -5.02 18.54
CA LEU A 43 -15.28 -4.21 18.93
C LEU A 43 -14.16 -4.37 17.90
N PRO A 44 -13.34 -3.34 17.64
CA PRO A 44 -12.12 -3.51 16.86
C PRO A 44 -11.13 -4.41 17.63
N GLN A 45 -10.48 -5.34 16.91
CA GLN A 45 -9.50 -6.26 17.49
C GLN A 45 -8.20 -5.54 17.88
N PHE A 46 -7.84 -4.49 17.14
CA PHE A 46 -6.65 -3.69 17.38
C PHE A 46 -7.08 -2.22 17.59
N SER A 47 -6.44 -1.53 18.53
CA SER A 47 -6.79 -0.16 18.94
C SER A 47 -5.61 0.81 18.88
N ALA A 48 -4.50 0.40 18.27
CA ALA A 48 -3.33 1.25 18.07
C ALA A 48 -3.46 2.10 16.80
N SER A 49 -2.58 3.09 16.65
CA SER A 49 -2.45 3.87 15.42
C SER A 49 -2.12 2.98 14.22
N ALA A 50 -2.66 3.32 13.05
CA ALA A 50 -2.33 2.66 11.80
C ALA A 50 -0.81 2.70 11.56
N LEU A 51 -0.24 1.55 11.21
CA LEU A 51 1.16 1.45 10.82
C LEU A 51 1.33 1.95 9.38
N THR A 52 2.54 2.41 9.06
CA THR A 52 2.91 2.75 7.68
C THR A 52 2.89 1.49 6.82
N ALA A 53 2.02 1.47 5.81
CA ALA A 53 1.96 0.40 4.83
C ALA A 53 3.12 0.51 3.85
N THR A 54 3.69 -0.63 3.45
CA THR A 54 4.64 -0.73 2.35
C THR A 54 4.12 -1.75 1.34
N TYR A 55 3.93 -1.31 0.11
CA TYR A 55 3.56 -2.15 -1.01
C TYR A 55 4.64 -2.04 -2.08
N LYS A 56 5.12 -3.18 -2.58
CA LYS A 56 6.03 -3.24 -3.73
C LYS A 56 5.44 -4.13 -4.81
N THR A 57 5.38 -3.63 -6.04
CA THR A 57 4.94 -4.40 -7.20
C THR A 57 5.92 -5.53 -7.51
N GLY A 58 5.47 -6.52 -8.29
CA GLY A 58 6.39 -7.34 -9.06
C GLY A 58 7.09 -6.53 -10.16
N LYS A 59 7.99 -7.21 -10.89
CA LYS A 59 8.63 -6.68 -12.09
C LYS A 59 7.63 -6.64 -13.24
N VAL A 60 7.32 -5.44 -13.71
CA VAL A 60 6.48 -5.23 -14.89
C VAL A 60 7.40 -5.06 -16.09
N VAL A 61 7.45 -6.07 -16.95
CA VAL A 61 8.24 -6.04 -18.19
C VAL A 61 7.34 -5.58 -19.33
N LEU A 62 7.79 -4.56 -20.05
CA LEU A 62 7.10 -4.00 -21.20
C LEU A 62 7.86 -4.36 -22.49
N ASP A 63 7.13 -4.52 -23.60
CA ASP A 63 7.74 -4.88 -24.90
C ASP A 63 8.59 -3.75 -25.49
N SER A 64 8.34 -2.52 -25.03
CA SER A 64 9.12 -1.33 -25.38
C SER A 64 9.80 -0.75 -24.14
N HIS A 65 10.58 0.32 -24.34
CA HIS A 65 11.16 1.11 -23.24
C HIS A 65 10.37 2.42 -23.10
N PRO A 66 9.13 2.39 -22.57
CA PRO A 66 8.32 3.59 -22.44
C PRO A 66 8.98 4.58 -21.50
N LEU A 67 8.61 5.85 -21.67
CA LEU A 67 9.08 6.95 -20.85
C LEU A 67 7.92 7.45 -20.00
N PHE A 68 7.99 7.21 -18.70
CA PHE A 68 7.06 7.83 -17.75
C PHE A 68 7.72 9.07 -17.16
N SER A 69 6.99 10.19 -17.15
CA SER A 69 7.47 11.46 -16.59
C SER A 69 6.53 12.07 -15.56
N TRP A 70 5.37 11.43 -15.34
CA TRP A 70 4.39 11.81 -14.33
C TRP A 70 3.86 10.61 -13.57
N LEU A 71 3.40 10.87 -12.35
CA LEU A 71 2.81 9.92 -11.43
C LEU A 71 1.55 10.55 -10.81
N ARG A 72 0.48 9.77 -10.61
CA ARG A 72 -0.68 10.17 -9.80
C ARG A 72 -1.01 9.06 -8.81
N LEU A 73 -1.39 9.45 -7.60
CA LEU A 73 -1.89 8.56 -6.56
C LEU A 73 -3.40 8.76 -6.41
N GLU A 74 -4.12 7.66 -6.23
CA GLU A 74 -5.56 7.68 -5.96
C GLU A 74 -5.91 7.24 -4.54
N GLY A 75 -7.04 7.74 -4.04
CA GLY A 75 -7.51 7.50 -2.67
C GLY A 75 -7.43 8.73 -1.77
N PRO A 76 -7.72 8.61 -0.47
CA PRO A 76 -7.56 9.69 0.50
C PRO A 76 -6.08 9.84 0.89
N VAL A 77 -5.26 10.28 -0.08
CA VAL A 77 -3.81 10.39 0.06
C VAL A 77 -3.47 11.51 1.04
N THR A 78 -2.93 11.16 2.20
CA THR A 78 -2.50 12.13 3.22
C THR A 78 -0.97 12.22 3.33
N SER A 79 -0.26 11.11 3.11
CA SER A 79 1.19 11.05 3.07
C SER A 79 1.67 9.75 2.42
N ALA A 80 2.38 9.88 1.31
CA ALA A 80 2.92 8.74 0.57
C ALA A 80 4.30 9.07 -0.03
N VAL A 81 5.23 8.13 0.02
CA VAL A 81 6.51 8.19 -0.69
C VAL A 81 6.53 7.04 -1.69
N VAL A 82 6.84 7.36 -2.95
CA VAL A 82 6.96 6.37 -4.01
C VAL A 82 8.42 6.25 -4.44
N LYS A 83 8.91 5.02 -4.45
CA LYS A 83 10.22 4.64 -4.99
C LYS A 83 10.00 3.93 -6.32
N ILE A 84 10.77 4.36 -7.32
CA ILE A 84 10.63 3.91 -8.70
C ILE A 84 11.92 3.25 -9.13
N TYR A 85 11.80 2.00 -9.56
CA TYR A 85 12.90 1.18 -10.02
C TYR A 85 12.76 0.96 -11.53
N GLY A 86 13.90 1.00 -12.21
CA GLY A 86 14.03 0.72 -13.64
C GLY A 86 15.14 -0.30 -13.84
N ASP A 87 14.84 -1.39 -14.55
CA ASP A 87 15.77 -2.50 -14.80
C ASP A 87 16.47 -2.99 -13.51
N GLY A 88 15.70 -3.13 -12.43
CA GLY A 88 16.17 -3.56 -11.11
C GLY A 88 16.88 -2.50 -10.25
N VAL A 89 17.05 -1.26 -10.73
CA VAL A 89 17.78 -0.20 -10.02
C VAL A 89 16.83 0.90 -9.56
N LEU A 90 16.89 1.29 -8.28
CA LEU A 90 16.19 2.47 -7.75
C LEU A 90 16.75 3.72 -8.42
N PHE A 91 15.93 4.44 -9.20
CA PHE A 91 16.38 5.67 -9.87
C PHE A 91 15.71 6.93 -9.33
N HIS A 92 14.57 6.81 -8.65
CA HIS A 92 13.87 7.95 -8.08
C HIS A 92 13.10 7.60 -6.81
N THR A 93 13.12 8.53 -5.86
CA THR A 93 12.27 8.54 -4.67
C THR A 93 11.56 9.89 -4.65
N THR A 94 10.24 9.90 -4.56
CA THR A 94 9.46 11.14 -4.51
C THR A 94 9.63 11.82 -3.14
N ALA A 95 9.39 13.13 -3.09
CA ALA A 95 9.00 13.77 -1.83
C ALA A 95 7.67 13.19 -1.32
N ALA A 96 7.29 13.50 -0.08
CA ALA A 96 6.00 13.11 0.45
C ALA A 96 4.87 13.73 -0.38
N ILE A 97 4.04 12.87 -0.96
CA ILE A 97 2.85 13.23 -1.74
C ILE A 97 1.66 13.27 -0.76
N THR A 98 0.99 14.41 -0.70
CA THR A 98 -0.07 14.70 0.28
C THR A 98 -1.44 14.93 -0.36
N GLY A 99 -1.65 14.42 -1.58
CA GLY A 99 -2.91 14.53 -2.31
C GLY A 99 -2.85 13.84 -3.68
N ASN A 100 -3.91 14.00 -4.47
CA ASN A 100 -4.11 13.29 -5.74
C ASN A 100 -3.65 14.09 -6.97
N THR A 101 -3.00 15.24 -6.77
CA THR A 101 -2.47 16.03 -7.89
C THR A 101 -1.32 15.29 -8.57
N PRO A 102 -1.26 15.26 -9.92
CA PRO A 102 -0.13 14.67 -10.64
C PRO A 102 1.22 15.25 -10.19
N VAL A 103 2.18 14.37 -9.97
CA VAL A 103 3.54 14.68 -9.53
C VAL A 103 4.51 14.39 -10.65
N ARG A 104 5.43 15.32 -10.90
CA ARG A 104 6.49 15.14 -11.90
C ARG A 104 7.55 14.18 -11.37
N ILE A 105 7.99 13.26 -12.22
CA ILE A 105 9.12 12.36 -11.95
C ILE A 105 10.19 12.50 -13.04
N PRO A 106 11.46 12.14 -12.76
CA PRO A 106 12.52 12.15 -13.77
C PRO A 106 12.17 11.21 -14.93
N ALA A 107 12.12 11.77 -16.13
CA ALA A 107 11.83 11.03 -17.34
C ALA A 107 12.99 10.09 -17.69
N ARG A 108 12.78 8.78 -17.57
CA ARG A 108 13.73 7.74 -17.99
C ARG A 108 13.00 6.62 -18.72
N ARG A 109 13.77 5.88 -19.53
CA ARG A 109 13.29 4.75 -20.31
C ARG A 109 13.86 3.47 -19.73
N PHE A 110 12.98 2.54 -19.40
CA PHE A 110 13.33 1.22 -18.89
C PHE A 110 12.42 0.19 -19.52
N ARG A 111 12.90 -1.05 -19.61
CA ARG A 111 12.09 -2.17 -20.07
C ARG A 111 11.32 -2.80 -18.91
N GLU A 112 11.98 -2.88 -17.76
CA GLU A 112 11.41 -3.39 -16.52
C GLU A 112 11.14 -2.24 -15.54
N TRP A 113 9.94 -2.22 -14.97
CA TRP A 113 9.51 -1.25 -13.98
C TRP A 113 9.08 -1.95 -12.70
N GLU A 114 9.51 -1.42 -11.54
CA GLU A 114 8.97 -1.79 -10.24
C GLU A 114 8.64 -0.52 -9.45
N ILE A 115 7.56 -0.57 -8.69
CA ILE A 115 7.10 0.55 -7.88
C ILE A 115 6.94 0.08 -6.44
N GLU A 116 7.51 0.84 -5.51
CA GLU A 116 7.29 0.66 -4.08
C GLU A 116 6.65 1.93 -3.53
N ALA A 117 5.50 1.77 -2.86
CA ALA A 117 4.82 2.84 -2.16
C ALA A 117 4.86 2.60 -0.66
N VAL A 118 5.26 3.62 0.07
CA VAL A 118 5.29 3.67 1.53
C VAL A 118 4.31 4.76 1.96
N SER A 119 3.26 4.41 2.71
CA SER A 119 2.20 5.37 3.03
C SER A 119 1.62 5.19 4.42
N ALA A 120 1.34 6.32 5.08
CA ALA A 120 0.54 6.36 6.30
C ALA A 120 -0.96 6.55 6.01
N GLY A 121 -1.32 6.84 4.75
CA GLY A 121 -2.69 6.98 4.27
C GLY A 121 -3.08 5.82 3.35
N ARG A 122 -4.36 5.77 2.98
CA ARG A 122 -4.85 4.78 2.03
C ARG A 122 -4.56 5.26 0.60
N ILE A 123 -3.88 4.41 -0.17
CA ILE A 123 -3.72 4.55 -1.62
C ILE A 123 -4.48 3.40 -2.27
N THR A 124 -5.30 3.71 -3.27
CA THR A 124 -6.05 2.71 -4.04
C THR A 124 -5.43 2.42 -5.40
N ASP A 125 -4.72 3.39 -5.98
CA ASP A 125 -4.08 3.24 -7.28
C ASP A 125 -2.82 4.12 -7.39
N ILE A 126 -1.91 3.69 -8.26
CA ILE A 126 -0.66 4.36 -8.60
C ILE A 126 -0.54 4.34 -10.13
N THR A 127 -0.71 5.50 -10.77
CA THR A 127 -0.69 5.60 -12.24
C THR A 127 0.54 6.35 -12.70
N LEU A 128 1.29 5.76 -13.64
CA LEU A 128 2.41 6.41 -14.32
C LEU A 128 2.02 6.81 -15.74
N ALA A 129 2.44 7.99 -16.17
CA ALA A 129 2.12 8.51 -17.49
C ALA A 129 3.28 9.28 -18.13
N SER A 130 3.21 9.45 -19.45
CA SER A 130 4.20 10.22 -20.22
C SER A 130 3.95 11.71 -20.06
N SER A 131 2.69 12.11 -19.88
CA SER A 131 2.24 13.50 -19.71
C SER A 131 1.28 13.65 -18.52
N SER A 132 1.14 14.86 -17.99
CA SER A 132 0.16 15.15 -16.95
C SER A 132 -1.27 15.13 -17.46
N ALA A 133 -1.49 15.40 -18.76
CA ALA A 133 -2.82 15.41 -19.38
C ALA A 133 -3.48 14.01 -19.39
N GLU A 134 -2.67 12.95 -19.45
CA GLU A 134 -3.12 11.55 -19.33
C GLU A 134 -3.57 11.18 -17.91
N LEU A 135 -3.30 12.06 -16.93
CA LEU A 135 -3.61 11.85 -15.51
C LEU A 135 -4.69 12.81 -15.01
N LEU A 136 -5.42 13.48 -15.90
CA LEU A 136 -6.52 14.38 -15.54
C LEU A 136 -7.86 13.63 -15.57
#